data_AF-A0AAU1PNF2-F1
#
_entry.id   AF-A0AAU1PNF2-F1
#
_cell.length_a   1.000
_cell.length_b   1.000
_cell.length_c   1.000
_cell.angle_alpha   90.00
_cell.angle_beta   90.00
_cell.angle_gamma   90.00
#
_symmetry.space_group_name_H-M   'P 1'
#
loop_
_entity.id
_entity.type
_entity.pdbx_description
1 polymer ?
#
loop_
_entity_poly.entity_id
_entity_poly.type
_entity_poly.pdbx_seq_one_letter_code
_entity_poly.pdbx_strand_id
1 'polypeptide(L)'
;MDRDQLIAALGNDPQAALELGCRIVATAGVDERRHAEIPFEIARNGDRATVWHAAEAYAQEADGGAARWMAEGAASLSDPDGIVVDHLTLPILIMEYDVDRWIADHQDWRIAVHCDDPARAIVALNAAKPRLYLVANDGSVQPDITVGLTGPPGPWYTPNYVAVDEDAPLIWLDCKGDVFPLMARTVLEIVIEELRAVGITRAELTTPKIQESMP
;
A
#
# COMPACT_ATOMS: atom_id res chain seq x y z
N MET A 1 8.37 23.29 17.25
CA MET A 1 7.03 23.23 17.88
C MET A 1 6.93 21.86 18.51
N ASP A 2 6.67 21.76 19.81
CA ASP A 2 6.57 20.45 20.47
C ASP A 2 5.22 19.75 20.13
N ARG A 3 5.12 18.45 20.42
CA ARG A 3 3.93 17.61 20.14
C ARG A 3 2.64 18.17 20.72
N ASP A 4 2.66 18.65 21.96
CA ASP A 4 1.48 19.15 22.67
C ASP A 4 1.01 20.49 22.09
N GLN A 5 1.95 21.34 21.64
CA GLN A 5 1.64 22.57 20.91
C GLN A 5 0.99 22.27 19.56
N LEU A 6 1.45 21.24 18.86
CA LEU A 6 0.90 20.82 17.58
C LEU A 6 -0.51 20.23 17.73
N ILE A 7 -0.71 19.38 18.74
CA ILE A 7 -2.02 18.83 19.11
C ILE A 7 -2.99 19.96 19.50
N ALA A 8 -2.53 20.94 20.29
CA ALA A 8 -3.36 22.07 20.68
C ALA A 8 -3.73 22.97 19.48
N ALA A 9 -2.84 23.13 18.51
CA ALA A 9 -3.04 23.97 17.33
C ALA A 9 -3.92 23.32 16.26
N LEU A 10 -3.74 22.02 16.00
CA LEU A 10 -4.55 21.25 15.04
C LEU A 10 -5.90 20.83 15.63
N GLY A 11 -6.01 20.80 16.97
CA GLY A 11 -7.15 20.19 17.64
C GLY A 11 -7.29 18.70 17.29
N ASN A 12 -8.52 18.19 17.36
CA ASN A 12 -8.85 16.83 16.90
C ASN A 12 -9.21 16.80 15.40
N ASP A 13 -8.66 17.66 14.56
CA ASP A 13 -8.93 17.68 13.11
C ASP A 13 -7.94 16.78 12.35
N PRO A 14 -8.36 15.57 11.92
CA PRO A 14 -7.45 14.61 11.29
C PRO A 14 -7.05 15.05 9.87
N GLN A 15 -7.92 15.79 9.19
CA GLN A 15 -7.68 16.25 7.82
C GLN A 15 -6.64 17.38 7.80
N ALA A 16 -6.77 18.35 8.71
CA ALA A 16 -5.78 19.42 8.85
C ALA A 16 -4.39 18.86 9.23
N ALA A 17 -4.36 17.82 10.07
CA ALA A 17 -3.13 17.13 10.45
C ALA A 17 -2.50 16.40 9.25
N LEU A 18 -3.30 15.70 8.43
CA LEU A 18 -2.84 15.06 7.21
C LEU A 18 -2.23 16.08 6.23
N GLU A 19 -2.93 17.18 5.97
CA GLU A 19 -2.48 18.24 5.06
C GLU A 19 -1.18 18.90 5.53
N LEU A 20 -1.00 19.08 6.84
CA LEU A 20 0.24 19.57 7.40
C LEU A 20 1.39 18.57 7.22
N GLY A 21 1.15 17.28 7.49
CA GLY A 21 2.13 16.21 7.29
C GLY A 21 2.62 16.14 5.84
N CYS A 22 1.70 16.07 4.89
CA CYS A 22 2.04 16.04 3.45
C CYS A 22 2.86 17.27 3.03
N ARG A 23 2.50 18.46 3.52
CA ARG A 23 3.22 19.70 3.22
C ARG A 23 4.64 19.71 3.77
N ILE A 24 4.85 19.16 4.98
CA ILE A 24 6.19 19.05 5.55
C ILE A 24 7.03 18.11 4.70
N VAL A 25 6.52 16.94 4.32
CA VAL A 25 7.27 15.99 3.48
C VAL A 25 7.67 16.62 2.14
N ALA A 26 6.76 17.32 1.49
CA ALA A 26 6.97 17.92 0.17
C ALA A 26 7.89 19.16 0.15
N THR A 27 8.04 19.87 1.27
CA THR A 27 8.77 21.16 1.30
C THR A 27 10.01 21.18 2.18
N ALA A 28 10.11 20.27 3.15
CA ALA A 28 11.22 20.21 4.07
C ALA A 28 12.43 19.50 3.45
N GLY A 29 13.63 19.84 3.92
CA GLY A 29 14.82 19.05 3.60
C GLY A 29 14.69 17.62 4.15
N VAL A 30 15.43 16.66 3.57
CA VAL A 30 15.36 15.24 3.94
C VAL A 30 15.40 15.02 5.47
N ASP A 31 16.31 15.69 6.18
CA ASP A 31 16.45 15.53 7.65
C ASP A 31 15.28 16.12 8.45
N GLU A 32 14.53 17.04 7.87
CA GLU A 32 13.43 17.76 8.50
C GLU A 32 12.07 17.09 8.22
N ARG A 33 11.99 16.16 7.25
CA ARG A 33 10.77 15.41 6.93
C ARG A 33 10.23 14.62 8.12
N ARG A 34 11.10 14.18 9.04
CA ARG A 34 10.70 13.56 10.33
C ARG A 34 9.72 14.40 11.15
N HIS A 35 9.68 15.72 10.95
CA HIS A 35 8.70 16.57 11.63
C HIS A 35 7.25 16.33 11.15
N ALA A 36 7.06 15.63 10.03
CA ALA A 36 5.75 15.20 9.55
C ALA A 36 5.15 14.02 10.35
N GLU A 37 5.96 13.31 11.16
CA GLU A 37 5.48 12.16 11.93
C GLU A 37 4.36 12.52 12.90
N ILE A 38 4.51 13.63 13.65
CA ILE A 38 3.49 14.06 14.61
C ILE A 38 2.15 14.38 13.91
N PRO A 39 2.10 15.21 12.85
CA PRO A 39 0.87 15.42 12.09
C PRO A 39 0.25 14.11 11.57
N PHE A 40 1.04 13.19 11.02
CA PHE A 40 0.51 11.91 10.53
C PHE A 40 0.00 11.00 11.66
N GLU A 41 0.64 11.00 12.83
CA GLU A 41 0.12 10.30 14.01
C GLU A 41 -1.23 10.84 14.47
N ILE A 42 -1.41 12.17 14.46
CA ILE A 42 -2.68 12.82 14.78
C ILE A 42 -3.75 12.43 13.76
N ALA A 43 -3.43 12.49 12.46
CA ALA A 43 -4.33 12.09 11.39
C ALA A 43 -4.76 10.62 11.54
N ARG A 44 -3.82 9.71 11.79
CA ARG A 44 -4.05 8.26 11.99
C ARG A 44 -5.01 7.96 13.12
N ASN A 45 -4.95 8.72 14.21
CA ASN A 45 -5.84 8.52 15.36
C ASN A 45 -7.29 8.92 15.04
N GLY A 46 -7.51 9.81 14.07
CA GLY A 46 -8.83 10.22 13.63
C GLY A 46 -9.40 9.36 12.49
N ASP A 47 -8.54 8.90 11.57
CA ASP A 47 -8.89 7.98 10.50
C ASP A 47 -7.70 7.07 10.18
N ARG A 48 -7.87 5.76 10.38
CA ARG A 48 -6.82 4.76 10.13
C ARG A 48 -6.41 4.71 8.65
N ALA A 49 -7.26 5.12 7.71
CA ALA A 49 -6.92 5.12 6.29
C ALA A 49 -5.83 6.16 5.95
N THR A 50 -5.61 7.16 6.80
CA THR A 50 -4.60 8.22 6.60
C THR A 50 -3.16 7.70 6.57
N VAL A 51 -2.88 6.52 7.12
CA VAL A 51 -1.54 5.89 7.05
C VAL A 51 -1.09 5.64 5.61
N TRP A 52 -2.04 5.32 4.72
CA TRP A 52 -1.77 5.11 3.31
C TRP A 52 -1.40 6.41 2.59
N HIS A 53 -1.99 7.53 3.01
CA HIS A 53 -1.64 8.85 2.51
C HIS A 53 -0.30 9.35 3.05
N ALA A 54 0.06 8.97 4.28
CA ALA A 54 1.41 9.21 4.81
C ALA A 54 2.46 8.42 4.01
N ALA A 55 2.21 7.13 3.74
CA ALA A 55 3.08 6.30 2.90
C ALA A 55 3.27 6.91 1.50
N GLU A 56 2.17 7.34 0.86
CA GLU A 56 2.18 8.01 -0.44
C GLU A 56 3.02 9.29 -0.42
N ALA A 57 2.83 10.15 0.58
CA ALA A 57 3.58 11.41 0.69
C ALA A 57 5.09 11.19 0.76
N TYR A 58 5.55 10.20 1.54
CA TYR A 58 6.97 9.85 1.59
C TYR A 58 7.47 9.17 0.30
N ALA A 59 6.65 8.31 -0.32
CA ALA A 59 7.00 7.61 -1.56
C ALA A 59 7.22 8.57 -2.73
N GLN A 60 6.39 9.60 -2.86
CA GLN A 60 6.53 10.65 -3.88
C GLN A 60 7.87 11.39 -3.79
N GLU A 61 8.50 11.36 -2.62
CA GLU A 61 9.77 11.99 -2.31
C GLU A 61 10.95 11.00 -2.21
N ALA A 62 10.74 9.76 -2.69
CA ALA A 62 11.69 8.63 -2.65
C ALA A 62 12.24 8.32 -1.25
N ASP A 63 11.47 8.64 -0.21
CA ASP A 63 11.92 8.61 1.17
C ASP A 63 11.64 7.25 1.82
N GLY A 64 12.66 6.68 2.49
CA GLY A 64 12.54 5.40 3.19
C GLY A 64 11.48 5.38 4.30
N GLY A 65 11.04 6.53 4.79
CA GLY A 65 9.91 6.66 5.72
C GLY A 65 8.61 6.04 5.19
N ALA A 66 8.46 5.94 3.86
CA ALA A 66 7.30 5.32 3.22
C ALA A 66 7.10 3.85 3.66
N ALA A 67 8.19 3.09 3.85
CA ALA A 67 8.13 1.67 4.18
C ALA A 67 7.45 1.39 5.53
N ARG A 68 7.73 2.23 6.55
CA ARG A 68 7.07 2.10 7.86
C ARG A 68 5.56 2.35 7.74
N TRP A 69 5.17 3.44 7.08
CA TRP A 69 3.76 3.79 6.92
C TRP A 69 3.00 2.78 6.06
N MET A 70 3.66 2.23 5.03
CA MET A 70 3.12 1.12 4.23
C MET A 70 2.85 -0.11 5.11
N ALA A 71 3.79 -0.47 5.99
CA ALA A 71 3.61 -1.62 6.87
C ALA A 71 2.46 -1.44 7.88
N GLU A 72 2.33 -0.23 8.44
CA GLU A 72 1.18 0.14 9.26
C GLU A 72 -0.14 0.12 8.46
N GLY A 73 -0.10 0.56 7.20
CA GLY A 73 -1.22 0.50 6.26
C GLY A 73 -1.68 -0.92 6.01
N ALA A 74 -0.79 -1.82 5.62
CA ALA A 74 -1.11 -3.22 5.40
C ALA A 74 -1.77 -3.84 6.65
N ALA A 75 -1.14 -3.69 7.82
CA ALA A 75 -1.68 -4.19 9.08
C ALA A 75 -3.05 -3.58 9.44
N SER A 76 -3.33 -2.34 9.01
CA SER A 76 -4.59 -1.66 9.29
C SER A 76 -5.82 -2.28 8.62
N LEU A 77 -5.63 -3.09 7.58
CA LEU A 77 -6.70 -3.81 6.86
C LEU A 77 -7.10 -5.13 7.53
N SER A 78 -6.36 -5.56 8.56
CA SER A 78 -6.65 -6.81 9.27
C SER A 78 -7.97 -6.75 10.05
N ASP A 79 -8.72 -7.84 9.98
CA ASP A 79 -9.87 -8.13 10.83
C ASP A 79 -9.44 -9.13 11.93
N PRO A 80 -9.46 -8.77 13.23
CA PRO A 80 -8.95 -9.60 14.32
C PRO A 80 -9.51 -11.03 14.39
N ASP A 81 -10.75 -11.23 13.92
CA ASP A 81 -11.43 -12.53 13.94
C ASP A 81 -11.56 -13.17 12.55
N GLY A 82 -10.97 -12.52 11.53
CA GLY A 82 -11.21 -12.80 10.13
C GLY A 82 -9.95 -12.91 9.28
N ILE A 83 -9.89 -12.11 8.21
CA ILE A 83 -8.75 -12.05 7.31
C ILE A 83 -7.69 -11.12 7.90
N VAL A 84 -6.49 -11.65 8.12
CA VAL A 84 -5.34 -10.92 8.64
C VAL A 84 -4.40 -10.59 7.48
N VAL A 85 -3.91 -9.35 7.44
CA VAL A 85 -2.91 -8.90 6.48
C VAL A 85 -1.61 -8.70 7.24
N ASP A 86 -0.59 -9.50 6.93
CA ASP A 86 0.73 -9.30 7.53
C ASP A 86 1.25 -7.91 7.17
N HIS A 87 1.87 -7.26 8.14
CA HIS A 87 2.41 -5.90 8.01
C HIS A 87 3.48 -5.77 6.92
N LEU A 88 4.09 -6.87 6.44
CA LEU A 88 5.03 -6.86 5.32
C LEU A 88 4.39 -7.37 4.02
N THR A 89 3.06 -7.29 3.89
CA THR A 89 2.36 -7.56 2.62
C THR A 89 2.40 -6.32 1.73
N LEU A 90 2.78 -6.52 0.47
CA LEU A 90 3.14 -5.51 -0.52
C LEU A 90 4.19 -4.51 -0.02
N PRO A 91 5.31 -4.98 0.57
CA PRO A 91 6.26 -4.11 1.24
C PRO A 91 6.97 -3.20 0.24
N ILE A 92 7.31 -1.99 0.68
CA ILE A 92 8.29 -1.14 0.01
C ILE A 92 9.67 -1.66 0.43
N LEU A 93 10.46 -2.09 -0.54
CA LEU A 93 11.85 -2.45 -0.33
C LEU A 93 12.68 -1.17 -0.33
N ILE A 94 13.56 -1.06 0.67
CA ILE A 94 14.45 0.08 0.86
C ILE A 94 15.88 -0.33 0.52
N MET A 95 16.57 0.54 -0.21
CA MET A 95 18.01 0.40 -0.45
C MET A 95 18.79 1.42 0.38
N GLU A 96 20.00 1.03 0.77
CA GLU A 96 20.97 1.93 1.40
C GLU A 96 21.64 2.78 0.31
N TYR A 97 21.62 4.12 0.45
CA TYR A 97 22.46 4.99 -0.38
C TYR A 97 23.02 6.18 0.42
N ASP A 98 24.35 6.33 0.30
CA ASP A 98 25.27 7.39 0.75
C ASP A 98 24.99 8.03 2.13
N VAL A 99 25.85 7.69 3.11
CA VAL A 99 26.02 8.31 4.44
C VAL A 99 24.76 8.42 5.32
N ASP A 100 24.20 7.27 5.72
CA ASP A 100 23.15 7.11 6.77
C ASP A 100 21.69 7.29 6.30
N ARG A 101 21.39 7.13 5.00
CA ARG A 101 20.03 7.35 4.46
C ARG A 101 19.48 6.14 3.69
N TRP A 102 18.18 5.91 3.88
CA TRP A 102 17.40 4.87 3.20
C TRP A 102 16.49 5.52 2.17
N ILE A 103 16.51 5.00 0.95
CA ILE A 103 15.60 5.40 -0.13
C ILE A 103 14.62 4.27 -0.44
N ALA A 104 13.39 4.62 -0.77
CA ALA A 104 12.44 3.67 -1.32
C ALA A 104 12.92 3.28 -2.73
N ASP A 105 13.06 1.98 -2.99
CA ASP A 105 13.59 1.46 -4.25
C ASP A 105 12.48 0.91 -5.15
N HIS A 106 11.79 -0.13 -4.67
CA HIS A 106 10.67 -0.73 -5.39
C HIS A 106 9.68 -1.39 -4.42
N GLN A 107 8.53 -1.80 -4.94
CA GLN A 107 7.50 -2.51 -4.17
C GLN A 107 7.31 -3.93 -4.68
N ASP A 108 7.19 -4.89 -3.76
CA ASP A 108 6.99 -6.29 -4.12
C ASP A 108 5.51 -6.63 -4.28
N TRP A 109 5.07 -6.74 -5.53
CA TRP A 109 3.67 -6.88 -5.92
C TRP A 109 3.16 -8.33 -5.92
N ARG A 110 3.44 -9.08 -4.85
CA ARG A 110 2.98 -10.46 -4.66
C ARG A 110 2.17 -10.62 -3.38
N ILE A 111 1.06 -11.34 -3.48
CA ILE A 111 0.19 -11.68 -2.34
C ILE A 111 -0.09 -13.17 -2.34
N ALA A 112 0.44 -13.88 -1.35
CA ALA A 112 0.04 -15.24 -1.01
C ALA A 112 -1.08 -15.22 0.02
N VAL A 113 -2.07 -16.09 -0.16
CA VAL A 113 -3.20 -16.29 0.74
C VAL A 113 -3.07 -17.64 1.43
N HIS A 114 -2.95 -17.65 2.75
CA HIS A 114 -2.91 -18.86 3.57
C HIS A 114 -4.28 -19.10 4.20
N CYS A 115 -4.94 -20.20 3.85
CA CYS A 115 -6.24 -20.59 4.40
C CYS A 115 -6.47 -22.11 4.30
N ASP A 116 -7.55 -22.58 4.91
CA ASP A 116 -7.91 -24.01 4.95
C ASP A 116 -8.49 -24.55 3.62
N ASP A 117 -8.80 -23.68 2.65
CA ASP A 117 -9.33 -24.05 1.33
C ASP A 117 -8.58 -23.32 0.19
N PRO A 118 -7.35 -23.76 -0.16
CA PRO A 118 -6.53 -23.12 -1.18
C PRO A 118 -7.18 -23.08 -2.57
N ALA A 119 -7.94 -24.11 -2.95
CA ALA A 119 -8.62 -24.15 -4.24
C ALA A 119 -9.67 -23.04 -4.35
N ARG A 120 -10.41 -22.79 -3.27
CA ARG A 120 -11.36 -21.67 -3.21
C ARG A 120 -10.67 -20.31 -3.19
N ALA A 121 -9.50 -20.20 -2.54
CA ALA A 121 -8.72 -18.97 -2.61
C ALA A 121 -8.25 -18.68 -4.04
N ILE A 122 -7.81 -19.69 -4.80
CA ILE A 122 -7.47 -19.54 -6.23
C ILE A 122 -8.68 -19.04 -7.04
N VAL A 123 -9.90 -19.53 -6.75
CA VAL A 123 -11.13 -19.02 -7.38
C VAL A 123 -11.33 -17.53 -7.09
N ALA A 124 -11.16 -17.10 -5.82
CA ALA A 124 -11.24 -15.68 -5.46
C ALA A 124 -10.17 -14.83 -6.15
N LEU A 125 -8.92 -15.29 -6.21
CA LEU A 125 -7.83 -14.56 -6.87
C LEU A 125 -8.07 -14.42 -8.38
N ASN A 126 -8.63 -15.45 -9.02
CA ASN A 126 -9.04 -15.36 -10.43
C ASN A 126 -10.20 -14.38 -10.64
N ALA A 127 -11.13 -14.25 -9.69
CA ALA A 127 -12.19 -13.24 -9.71
C ALA A 127 -11.66 -11.82 -9.49
N ALA A 128 -10.63 -11.65 -8.66
CA ALA A 128 -9.96 -10.37 -8.42
C ALA A 128 -9.21 -9.85 -9.64
N LYS A 129 -8.51 -10.74 -10.35
CA LYS A 129 -7.61 -10.43 -11.49
C LYS A 129 -8.14 -9.34 -12.45
N PRO A 130 -9.35 -9.41 -13.03
CA PRO A 130 -9.84 -8.38 -13.94
C PRO A 130 -9.98 -6.99 -13.29
N ARG A 131 -10.35 -6.91 -12.00
CA ARG A 131 -10.47 -5.63 -11.27
C ARG A 131 -9.09 -5.02 -11.00
N LEU A 132 -8.08 -5.86 -10.74
CA LEU A 132 -6.73 -5.40 -10.43
C LEU A 132 -6.04 -4.69 -11.61
N TYR A 133 -6.34 -5.08 -12.85
CA TYR A 133 -5.89 -4.34 -14.05
C TYR A 133 -6.42 -2.90 -14.13
N LEU A 134 -7.45 -2.57 -13.37
CA LEU A 134 -8.12 -1.27 -13.41
C LEU A 134 -7.72 -0.37 -12.24
N VAL A 135 -6.88 -0.84 -11.31
CA VAL A 135 -6.45 -0.03 -10.16
C VAL A 135 -5.35 0.92 -10.62
N ALA A 136 -5.61 2.22 -10.49
CA ALA A 136 -4.66 3.27 -10.80
C ALA A 136 -3.70 3.53 -9.62
N ASN A 137 -2.57 4.17 -9.90
CA ASN A 137 -1.53 4.51 -8.92
C ASN A 137 -2.04 5.36 -7.75
N ASP A 138 -3.10 6.14 -7.95
CA ASP A 138 -3.76 6.94 -6.91
C ASP A 138 -4.79 6.14 -6.07
N GLY A 139 -4.92 4.82 -6.30
CA GLY A 139 -5.88 3.94 -5.65
C GLY A 139 -7.30 3.97 -6.23
N SER A 140 -7.56 4.75 -7.29
CA SER A 140 -8.87 4.73 -7.95
C SER A 140 -9.04 3.49 -8.84
N VAL A 141 -10.27 2.97 -8.94
CA VAL A 141 -10.60 1.89 -9.88
C VAL A 141 -11.20 2.50 -11.14
N GLN A 142 -10.53 2.29 -12.26
CA GLN A 142 -10.95 2.80 -13.57
C GLN A 142 -12.16 2.00 -14.10
N PRO A 143 -13.05 2.64 -14.90
CA PRO A 143 -14.23 1.96 -15.44
C PRO A 143 -13.88 0.92 -16.50
N ASP A 144 -12.78 1.11 -17.24
CA ASP A 144 -12.24 0.16 -18.19
C ASP A 144 -10.73 0.39 -18.42
N ILE A 145 -10.07 -0.59 -19.05
CA ILE A 145 -8.62 -0.55 -19.32
C ILE A 145 -8.23 0.45 -20.42
N THR A 146 -9.18 0.86 -21.26
CA THR A 146 -8.93 1.78 -22.37
C THR A 146 -8.80 3.23 -21.92
N VAL A 147 -9.45 3.63 -20.82
CA VAL A 147 -9.28 4.97 -20.24
C VAL A 147 -7.82 5.21 -19.82
N GLY A 148 -7.13 4.18 -19.31
CA GLY A 148 -5.70 4.26 -18.97
C GLY A 148 -4.75 4.30 -20.18
N LEU A 149 -5.17 3.79 -21.34
CA LEU A 149 -4.36 3.67 -22.56
C LEU A 149 -4.65 4.73 -23.63
N THR A 150 -5.84 5.35 -23.62
CA THR A 150 -6.35 6.21 -24.71
C THR A 150 -6.86 7.58 -24.26
N GLY A 151 -6.85 7.87 -22.95
CA GLY A 151 -7.03 9.23 -22.46
C GLY A 151 -5.94 10.17 -22.99
N PRO A 152 -6.14 11.51 -22.98
CA PRO A 152 -5.01 12.43 -23.06
C PRO A 152 -3.95 11.98 -22.04
N PRO A 153 -2.63 12.08 -22.29
CA PRO A 153 -1.59 11.55 -21.40
C PRO A 153 -1.88 11.96 -19.97
N GLY A 154 -2.52 11.04 -19.25
CA GLY A 154 -3.07 11.28 -17.94
C GLY A 154 -2.05 10.77 -16.93
N PRO A 155 -2.03 11.30 -15.71
CA PRO A 155 -1.05 10.90 -14.69
C PRO A 155 -1.30 9.49 -14.13
N TRP A 156 -2.20 8.71 -14.73
CA TRP A 156 -2.73 7.48 -14.17
C TRP A 156 -2.05 6.26 -14.79
N TYR A 157 -1.40 5.48 -13.92
CA TYR A 157 -0.74 4.22 -14.25
C TYR A 157 -1.53 3.06 -13.64
N THR A 158 -1.75 1.98 -14.40
CA THR A 158 -2.34 0.71 -13.94
C THR A 158 -1.35 -0.44 -14.15
N PRO A 159 -1.49 -1.60 -13.48
CA PRO A 159 -0.60 -2.75 -13.69
C PRO A 159 -0.53 -3.19 -15.16
N ASN A 160 0.68 -3.53 -15.64
CA ASN A 160 0.89 -4.04 -17.01
C ASN A 160 0.42 -5.48 -17.16
N TYR A 161 0.52 -6.26 -16.07
CA TYR A 161 0.17 -7.67 -16.04
C TYR A 161 -0.30 -8.06 -14.63
N VAL A 162 -1.23 -9.01 -14.56
CA VAL A 162 -1.73 -9.64 -13.34
C VAL A 162 -1.90 -11.12 -13.62
N ALA A 163 -1.36 -11.97 -12.76
CA ALA A 163 -1.50 -13.41 -12.86
C ALA A 163 -1.64 -14.09 -11.51
N VAL A 164 -2.34 -15.21 -11.55
CA VAL A 164 -2.63 -16.08 -10.42
C VAL A 164 -1.87 -17.37 -10.68
N ASP A 165 -1.18 -17.88 -9.66
CA ASP A 165 -0.56 -19.19 -9.71
C ASP A 165 -1.68 -20.26 -9.69
N GLU A 166 -1.63 -21.22 -10.61
CA GLU A 166 -2.66 -22.26 -10.71
C GLU A 166 -2.49 -23.36 -9.64
N ASP A 167 -1.27 -23.50 -9.10
CA ASP A 167 -0.90 -24.54 -8.15
C ASP A 167 -0.86 -24.02 -6.69
N ALA A 168 -0.88 -22.71 -6.49
CA ALA A 168 -0.87 -22.08 -5.18
C ALA A 168 -1.79 -20.83 -5.14
N PRO A 169 -2.40 -20.50 -3.99
CA PRO A 169 -3.19 -19.28 -3.83
C PRO A 169 -2.29 -18.03 -3.73
N LEU A 170 -1.63 -17.71 -4.84
CA LEU A 170 -0.69 -16.61 -5.01
C LEU A 170 -1.12 -15.77 -6.21
N ILE A 171 -1.15 -14.45 -6.03
CA ILE A 171 -1.35 -13.49 -7.12
C ILE A 171 -0.16 -12.54 -7.20
N TRP A 172 0.24 -12.18 -8.40
CA TRP A 172 1.28 -11.19 -8.64
C TRP A 172 0.88 -10.17 -9.70
N LEU A 173 1.34 -8.95 -9.52
CA LEU A 173 1.13 -7.84 -10.44
C LEU A 173 2.49 -7.37 -10.98
N ASP A 174 2.57 -7.12 -12.28
CA ASP A 174 3.67 -6.40 -12.90
C ASP A 174 3.36 -4.91 -12.87
N CYS A 175 3.82 -4.27 -11.82
CA CYS A 175 3.89 -2.82 -11.75
C CYS A 175 5.29 -2.38 -12.19
N LYS A 176 5.40 -1.21 -12.83
CA LYS A 176 6.69 -0.51 -12.95
C LYS A 176 7.35 -0.50 -11.57
N GLY A 177 8.69 -0.51 -11.51
CA GLY A 177 9.47 -0.52 -10.27
C GLY A 177 9.25 0.67 -9.33
N ASP A 178 8.27 1.52 -9.63
CA ASP A 178 7.77 2.60 -8.80
C ASP A 178 7.03 2.06 -7.55
N VAL A 179 6.85 2.94 -6.57
CA VAL A 179 6.20 2.66 -5.29
C VAL A 179 4.83 3.33 -5.29
N PHE A 180 3.74 2.55 -5.13
CA PHE A 180 2.36 3.06 -5.21
C PHE A 180 1.50 2.63 -3.99
N PRO A 181 1.65 3.28 -2.83
CA PRO A 181 0.91 2.92 -1.61
C PRO A 181 -0.61 2.93 -1.77
N LEU A 182 -1.19 3.91 -2.46
CA LEU A 182 -2.65 3.96 -2.63
C LEU A 182 -3.19 2.85 -3.55
N MET A 183 -2.46 2.50 -4.62
CA MET A 183 -2.75 1.31 -5.42
C MET A 183 -2.67 0.06 -4.55
N ALA A 184 -1.63 -0.09 -3.73
CA ALA A 184 -1.44 -1.26 -2.89
C ALA A 184 -2.59 -1.46 -1.89
N ARG A 185 -3.10 -0.36 -1.30
CA ARG A 185 -4.32 -0.39 -0.46
C ARG A 185 -5.48 -1.03 -1.22
N THR A 186 -5.79 -0.49 -2.39
CA THR A 186 -6.96 -0.93 -3.17
C THR A 186 -6.81 -2.34 -3.72
N VAL A 187 -5.59 -2.75 -4.08
CA VAL A 187 -5.28 -4.14 -4.45
C VAL A 187 -5.60 -5.08 -3.28
N LEU A 188 -5.17 -4.76 -2.05
CA LEU A 188 -5.47 -5.57 -0.87
C LEU A 188 -6.96 -5.60 -0.54
N GLU A 189 -7.64 -4.45 -0.62
CA GLU A 189 -9.09 -4.36 -0.42
C GLU A 189 -9.85 -5.26 -1.40
N ILE A 190 -9.49 -5.24 -2.69
CA ILE A 190 -10.09 -6.11 -3.70
C ILE A 190 -9.84 -7.59 -3.38
N VAL A 191 -8.62 -7.98 -3.01
CA VAL A 191 -8.33 -9.38 -2.65
C VAL A 191 -9.17 -9.82 -1.44
N ILE A 192 -9.25 -8.98 -0.40
CA ILE A 192 -10.08 -9.24 0.79
C ILE A 192 -11.57 -9.39 0.43
N GLU A 193 -12.09 -8.52 -0.43
CA GLU A 193 -13.47 -8.57 -0.90
C GLU A 193 -13.77 -9.88 -1.64
N GLU A 194 -12.91 -10.28 -2.57
CA GLU A 194 -13.14 -11.50 -3.37
C GLU A 194 -13.00 -12.78 -2.53
N LEU A 195 -12.08 -12.79 -1.56
CA LEU A 195 -11.99 -13.88 -0.57
C LEU A 195 -13.31 -14.01 0.21
N ARG A 196 -13.86 -12.89 0.69
CA ARG A 196 -15.15 -12.88 1.39
C ARG A 196 -16.30 -13.30 0.47
N ALA A 197 -16.29 -12.91 -0.80
CA ALA A 197 -17.33 -13.23 -1.77
C ALA A 197 -17.47 -14.74 -2.03
N VAL A 198 -16.37 -15.49 -1.95
CA VAL A 198 -16.41 -16.97 -2.03
C VAL A 198 -16.61 -17.66 -0.67
N GLY A 199 -16.77 -16.89 0.40
CA GLY A 199 -17.01 -17.38 1.75
C GLY A 199 -15.74 -17.74 2.55
N ILE A 200 -14.57 -17.29 2.12
CA ILE A 200 -13.36 -17.35 2.96
C ILE A 200 -13.44 -16.21 3.97
N THR A 201 -13.67 -16.57 5.23
CA THR A 201 -13.77 -15.61 6.34
C THR A 201 -12.52 -15.55 7.19
N ARG A 202 -11.63 -16.54 7.10
CA ARG A 202 -10.34 -16.60 7.80
C ARG A 202 -9.22 -16.94 6.82
N ALA A 203 -8.23 -16.07 6.74
CA ALA A 203 -7.03 -16.24 5.93
C ALA A 203 -5.93 -15.30 6.43
N GLU A 204 -4.68 -15.60 6.07
CA GLU A 204 -3.54 -14.70 6.24
C GLU A 204 -3.02 -14.29 4.85
N LEU A 205 -2.86 -12.99 4.64
CA LEU A 205 -2.26 -12.43 3.43
C LEU A 205 -0.81 -12.07 3.75
N THR A 206 0.11 -12.49 2.88
CA THR A 206 1.55 -12.22 3.03
C THR A 206 2.16 -11.90 1.67
N THR A 207 3.29 -11.18 1.65
CA THR A 207 4.18 -11.21 0.49
C THR A 207 5.21 -12.32 0.67
N PRO A 208 5.31 -13.29 -0.26
CA PRO A 208 6.32 -14.32 -0.19
C PRO A 208 7.71 -13.69 -0.16
N LYS A 209 8.55 -14.12 0.78
CA LYS A 209 9.97 -13.75 0.74
C LYS A 209 10.55 -14.17 -0.60
N ILE A 210 11.23 -13.27 -1.29
CA ILE A 210 12.12 -13.65 -2.38
C ILE A 210 13.14 -14.61 -1.77
N GLN A 211 13.00 -15.92 -2.05
CA GLN A 211 14.15 -16.79 -1.92
C GLN A 211 15.11 -16.32 -2.99
N GLU A 212 16.17 -15.63 -2.59
CA GLU A 212 17.32 -15.42 -3.45
C GLU A 212 17.76 -16.80 -3.92
N SER A 213 17.43 -17.13 -5.16
CA SER A 213 18.21 -18.11 -5.90
C SER A 213 19.53 -17.44 -6.19
N MET A 214 20.42 -17.48 -5.20
CA MET A 214 21.83 -17.17 -5.41
C MET A 214 22.34 -18.12 -6.50
N PRO A 215 22.81 -17.61 -7.66
CA PRO A 215 23.53 -18.43 -8.62
C PRO A 215 24.85 -18.96 -8.04
#